data_AF-A0A820L803-F1
#
_entry.id   AF-A0A820L803-F1
#
_cell.length_a   1.000
_cell.length_b   1.000
_cell.length_c   1.000
_cell.angle_alpha   90.00
_cell.angle_beta   90.00
_cell.angle_gamma   90.00
#
_symmetry.space_group_name_H-M   'P 1'
#
loop_
_entity.id
_entity.type
_entity.pdbx_description
1 polymer ?
#
loop_
_entity_poly.entity_id
_entity_poly.type
_entity_poly.pdbx_seq_one_letter_code
_entity_poly.pdbx_strand_id
1 'polypeptide(L)'
;MILYFRNPTYSGRVELPDNLKPMFRPIAMMIPHYSLIGEVILFSVGFTSAKVLATKIVYLYNLSNSQLSQQDHYDFGMRAIKAVLLTAGELKRSHIKDPELTDEQSEENIMLQALTESNLPKLLKDDATLFLGILRDLFPQSDKSLHEHITIEQAIQRAIRDLNYEYWPAQADKALQQNN
;
A
#
# COMPACT_ATOMS: atom_id res chain seq x y z
N MET A 1 -33.27 10.11 10.55
CA MET A 1 -32.19 9.68 11.46
C MET A 1 -30.99 10.57 11.20
N ILE A 2 -30.54 11.33 12.19
CA ILE A 2 -29.36 12.21 12.07
C ILE A 2 -28.17 11.49 12.69
N LEU A 3 -27.04 11.45 11.96
CA LEU A 3 -25.79 10.84 12.42
C LEU A 3 -24.69 11.90 12.51
N TYR A 4 -23.81 11.76 13.50
CA TYR A 4 -22.69 12.66 13.76
C TYR A 4 -21.41 11.83 13.89
N PHE A 5 -20.38 12.15 13.10
CA PHE A 5 -19.09 11.46 13.11
C PHE A 5 -18.00 12.40 13.65
N ARG A 6 -17.31 11.96 14.71
CA ARG A 6 -16.20 12.71 15.34
C ARG A 6 -15.01 11.78 15.52
N ASN A 7 -13.81 12.31 15.25
CA ASN A 7 -12.57 11.72 15.74
C ASN A 7 -12.05 12.54 16.93
N PRO A 8 -11.96 11.96 18.14
CA PRO A 8 -11.50 12.67 19.34
C PRO A 8 -10.06 13.20 19.26
N THR A 9 -9.20 12.61 18.43
CA THR A 9 -7.76 12.97 18.37
C THR A 9 -7.43 14.07 17.36
N TYR A 10 -8.42 14.55 16.58
CA TYR A 10 -8.19 15.61 15.60
C TYR A 10 -8.25 16.99 16.25
N SER A 11 -7.11 17.67 16.31
CA SER A 11 -6.95 19.02 16.83
C SER A 11 -7.79 20.06 16.08
N GLY A 12 -8.19 21.12 16.78
CA GLY A 12 -8.85 22.29 16.16
C GLY A 12 -10.36 22.17 15.94
N ARG A 13 -11.02 21.11 16.46
CA ARG A 13 -12.48 20.96 16.40
C ARG A 13 -13.12 21.33 17.74
N VAL A 14 -14.22 22.10 17.68
CA VAL A 14 -15.03 22.44 18.85
C VAL A 14 -15.77 21.19 19.33
N GLU A 15 -15.75 20.96 20.64
CA GLU A 15 -16.52 19.88 21.25
C GLU A 15 -18.02 20.09 21.05
N LEU A 16 -18.76 18.98 20.91
CA LEU A 16 -20.21 19.04 20.90
C LEU A 16 -20.70 19.60 22.25
N PRO A 17 -21.59 20.59 22.29
CA PRO A 17 -22.17 21.09 23.55
C PRO A 17 -22.82 19.98 24.39
N ASP A 18 -22.71 20.10 25.72
CA ASP A 18 -23.20 19.06 26.65
C ASP A 18 -24.72 18.86 26.63
N ASN A 19 -25.48 19.86 26.17
CA ASN A 19 -26.93 19.71 25.96
C ASN A 19 -27.27 18.88 24.71
N LEU A 20 -26.36 18.77 23.74
CA LEU A 20 -26.54 17.99 22.52
C LEU A 20 -25.98 16.57 22.64
N LYS A 21 -24.95 16.35 23.46
CA LYS A 21 -24.36 15.00 23.68
C LYS A 21 -25.42 13.93 24.04
N PRO A 22 -26.40 14.17 24.93
CA PRO A 22 -27.42 13.18 25.30
C PRO A 22 -28.39 12.84 24.17
N MET A 23 -28.51 13.69 23.15
CA MET A 23 -29.39 13.47 22.00
C MET A 23 -28.84 12.38 21.05
N PHE A 24 -27.59 11.97 21.25
CA PHE A 24 -26.93 10.93 20.46
C PHE A 24 -26.62 9.70 21.32
N ARG A 25 -26.76 8.52 20.73
CA ARG A 25 -26.21 7.28 21.29
C ARG A 25 -24.77 7.12 20.79
N PRO A 26 -23.75 7.14 21.67
CA PRO A 26 -22.38 6.97 21.24
C PRO A 26 -22.13 5.54 20.77
N ILE A 27 -21.35 5.39 19.69
CA ILE A 27 -20.86 4.11 19.18
C ILE A 27 -19.34 4.24 19.04
N ALA A 28 -18.61 3.31 19.66
CA ALA A 28 -17.16 3.27 19.56
C ALA A 28 -16.73 2.49 18.31
N MET A 29 -15.89 3.10 17.47
CA MET A 29 -15.36 2.50 16.23
C MET A 29 -13.82 2.59 16.23
N MET A 30 -13.18 1.99 17.23
CA MET A 30 -11.74 2.18 17.50
C MET A 30 -10.84 1.29 16.64
N ILE A 31 -11.16 0.00 16.51
CA ILE A 31 -10.28 -0.98 15.87
C ILE A 31 -11.12 -1.81 14.88
N PRO A 32 -10.90 -1.64 13.56
CA PRO A 32 -11.56 -2.49 12.57
C PRO A 32 -10.89 -3.88 12.53
N HIS A 33 -11.63 -4.88 12.04
CA HIS A 33 -11.08 -6.21 11.76
C HIS A 33 -10.35 -6.20 10.41
N TYR A 34 -9.10 -5.71 10.40
CA TYR A 34 -8.28 -5.54 9.20
C TYR A 34 -8.20 -6.80 8.32
N SER A 35 -7.93 -7.97 8.91
CA SER A 35 -7.74 -9.22 8.15
C SER A 35 -9.02 -9.66 7.45
N LEU A 36 -10.17 -9.58 8.13
CA LEU A 36 -11.47 -9.94 7.55
C LEU A 36 -11.85 -8.99 6.41
N ILE A 37 -11.65 -7.68 6.60
CA ILE A 37 -11.94 -6.69 5.56
C ILE A 37 -11.03 -6.93 4.36
N GLY A 38 -9.74 -7.16 4.59
CA GLY A 38 -8.78 -7.45 3.52
C GLY A 38 -9.12 -8.72 2.74
N GLU A 39 -9.51 -9.78 3.44
CA GLU A 39 -9.94 -11.05 2.84
C GLU A 39 -11.14 -10.85 1.92
N VAL A 40 -12.18 -10.14 2.39
CA VAL A 40 -13.38 -9.86 1.58
C VAL A 40 -13.03 -9.03 0.35
N ILE A 41 -12.15 -8.04 0.48
CA ILE A 41 -11.73 -7.20 -0.67
C ILE A 41 -10.98 -8.06 -1.69
N LEU A 42 -9.96 -8.82 -1.27
CA LEU A 42 -9.18 -9.67 -2.18
C LEU A 42 -10.06 -10.72 -2.86
N PHE A 43 -10.95 -11.36 -2.11
CA PHE A 43 -11.91 -12.32 -2.65
C PHE A 43 -12.83 -11.68 -3.69
N SER A 44 -13.31 -10.45 -3.44
CA SER A 44 -14.16 -9.72 -4.39
C SER A 44 -13.47 -9.37 -5.72
N VAL A 45 -12.14 -9.31 -5.73
CA VAL A 45 -11.34 -9.09 -6.95
C VAL A 45 -10.88 -10.41 -7.59
N GLY A 46 -11.22 -11.54 -6.98
CA GLY A 46 -10.99 -12.88 -7.53
C GLY A 46 -9.69 -13.54 -7.09
N PHE A 47 -9.06 -13.10 -6.00
CA PHE A 47 -7.93 -13.83 -5.41
C PHE A 47 -8.40 -15.14 -4.76
N THR A 48 -7.71 -16.25 -5.05
CA THR A 48 -8.02 -17.57 -4.47
C THR A 48 -7.42 -17.70 -3.07
N SER A 49 -6.22 -17.17 -2.86
CA SER A 49 -5.49 -17.20 -1.58
C SER A 49 -5.76 -15.99 -0.68
N ALA A 50 -6.94 -15.36 -0.82
CA ALA A 50 -7.31 -14.10 -0.17
C ALA A 50 -7.11 -14.09 1.35
N LYS A 51 -7.46 -15.17 2.05
CA LYS A 51 -7.35 -15.26 3.51
C LYS A 51 -5.90 -15.22 4.00
N VAL A 52 -5.02 -15.96 3.33
CA VAL A 52 -3.60 -16.03 3.67
C VAL A 52 -2.93 -14.69 3.36
N LEU A 53 -3.19 -14.14 2.17
CA LEU A 53 -2.65 -12.85 1.73
C LEU A 53 -3.09 -11.70 2.63
N ALA A 54 -4.37 -11.60 2.96
CA ALA A 54 -4.89 -10.56 3.86
C ALA A 54 -4.20 -10.60 5.23
N THR A 55 -3.99 -11.80 5.77
CA THR A 55 -3.29 -11.98 7.05
C THR A 55 -1.83 -11.52 6.94
N LYS A 56 -1.11 -11.93 5.90
CA LYS A 56 0.28 -11.48 5.65
C LYS A 56 0.39 -9.96 5.54
N ILE A 57 -0.52 -9.31 4.81
CA ILE A 57 -0.52 -7.85 4.61
C ILE A 57 -0.75 -7.13 5.94
N VAL A 58 -1.71 -7.58 6.76
CA VAL A 58 -1.95 -6.98 8.07
C VAL A 58 -0.74 -7.13 8.98
N TYR A 59 -0.08 -8.30 8.99
CA TYR A 59 1.17 -8.48 9.71
C TYR A 59 2.28 -7.56 9.21
N LEU A 60 2.44 -7.43 7.90
CA LEU A 60 3.42 -6.54 7.28
C LEU A 60 3.23 -5.08 7.70
N TYR A 61 1.99 -4.58 7.69
CA TYR A 61 1.68 -3.21 8.09
C TYR A 61 1.86 -3.00 9.61
N ASN A 62 1.53 -3.99 10.44
CA ASN A 62 1.78 -3.94 11.88
C ASN A 62 3.29 -3.95 12.22
N LEU A 63 4.06 -4.80 11.55
CA LEU A 63 5.53 -4.82 11.67
C LEU A 63 6.13 -3.50 11.17
N SER A 64 5.65 -2.99 10.04
CA SER A 64 6.14 -1.73 9.49
C SER A 64 5.88 -0.56 10.45
N ASN A 65 4.68 -0.47 11.01
CA ASN A 65 4.32 0.56 11.97
C ASN A 65 5.11 0.47 13.30
N SER A 66 5.65 -0.70 13.64
CA SER A 66 6.40 -0.90 14.89
C SER A 66 7.92 -0.81 14.71
N GLN A 67 8.44 -1.13 13.53
CA GLN A 67 9.88 -1.21 13.27
C GLN A 67 10.43 -0.01 12.49
N LEU A 68 9.63 0.63 11.64
CA LEU A 68 10.07 1.82 10.90
C LEU A 68 10.07 3.06 11.80
N SER A 69 10.79 4.08 11.35
CA SER A 69 10.79 5.38 12.02
C SER A 69 9.40 6.01 12.04
N GLN A 70 9.10 6.78 13.10
CA GLN A 70 7.83 7.50 13.22
C GLN A 70 7.90 8.80 12.42
N GLN A 71 7.25 8.82 11.26
CA GLN A 71 7.15 9.98 10.39
C GLN A 71 5.69 10.45 10.28
N ASP A 72 5.46 11.75 10.27
CA ASP A 72 4.11 12.34 10.21
C ASP A 72 3.34 11.96 8.93
N HIS A 73 4.06 11.69 7.83
CA HIS A 73 3.47 11.34 6.55
C HIS A 73 3.26 9.84 6.35
N TYR A 74 3.69 8.98 7.28
CA TYR A 74 3.46 7.55 7.19
C TYR A 74 2.01 7.21 7.56
N ASP A 75 1.36 6.42 6.72
CA ASP A 75 0.03 5.89 6.95
C ASP A 75 0.08 4.37 6.80
N PHE A 76 0.05 3.67 7.94
CA PHE A 76 -0.04 2.21 8.01
C PHE A 76 -1.44 1.74 8.42
N GLY A 77 -2.45 2.61 8.33
CA GLY A 77 -3.83 2.31 8.71
C GLY A 77 -4.65 1.63 7.61
N MET A 78 -5.96 1.47 7.86
CA MET A 78 -6.89 0.77 6.96
C MET A 78 -6.97 1.42 5.57
N ARG A 79 -6.74 2.74 5.50
CA ARG A 79 -6.76 3.49 4.25
C ARG A 79 -5.62 3.06 3.33
N ALA A 80 -4.42 2.93 3.87
CA ALA A 80 -3.27 2.45 3.13
C ALA A 80 -3.44 0.99 2.70
N ILE A 81 -3.89 0.12 3.61
CA ILE A 81 -4.19 -1.29 3.30
C ILE A 81 -5.21 -1.37 2.16
N LYS A 82 -6.34 -0.65 2.24
CA LYS A 82 -7.35 -0.64 1.18
C LYS A 82 -6.79 -0.20 -0.18
N ALA A 83 -5.94 0.83 -0.21
CA ALA A 83 -5.33 1.31 -1.45
C ALA A 83 -4.49 0.19 -2.10
N VAL A 84 -3.60 -0.46 -1.34
CA VAL A 84 -2.79 -1.58 -1.85
C VAL A 84 -3.65 -2.71 -2.38
N LEU A 85 -4.71 -3.09 -1.67
CA LEU A 85 -5.59 -4.19 -2.10
C LEU A 85 -6.32 -3.87 -3.42
N LEU A 86 -6.68 -2.60 -3.64
CA LEU A 86 -7.27 -2.16 -4.90
C LEU A 86 -6.24 -2.19 -6.04
N THR A 87 -5.03 -1.68 -5.80
CA THR A 87 -3.91 -1.72 -6.76
C THR A 87 -3.55 -3.16 -7.14
N ALA A 88 -3.47 -4.07 -6.17
CA ALA A 88 -3.25 -5.50 -6.46
C ALA A 88 -4.35 -6.09 -7.34
N GLY A 89 -5.60 -5.64 -7.14
CA GLY A 89 -6.72 -6.00 -7.98
C GLY A 89 -6.62 -5.48 -9.41
N GLU A 90 -6.09 -4.27 -9.60
CA GLU A 90 -5.81 -3.69 -10.92
C GLU A 90 -4.68 -4.41 -11.64
N LEU A 91 -3.57 -4.68 -10.94
CA LEU A 91 -2.46 -5.47 -11.45
C LEU A 91 -2.89 -6.88 -11.86
N LYS A 92 -3.71 -7.54 -11.02
CA LYS A 92 -4.28 -8.84 -11.40
C LYS A 92 -5.07 -8.75 -12.71
N ARG A 93 -5.88 -7.71 -12.90
CA ARG A 93 -6.63 -7.51 -14.15
C ARG A 93 -5.75 -7.23 -15.37
N SER A 94 -4.63 -6.52 -15.22
CA SER A 94 -3.70 -6.31 -16.33
C SER A 94 -2.98 -7.59 -16.73
N HIS A 95 -2.67 -8.46 -15.75
CA HIS A 95 -2.01 -9.74 -15.97
C HIS A 95 -2.93 -10.88 -16.46
N ILE A 96 -4.27 -10.71 -16.43
CA ILE A 96 -5.23 -11.69 -16.99
C ILE A 96 -5.01 -11.97 -18.49
N LYS A 97 -4.31 -11.10 -19.22
CA LYS A 97 -3.96 -11.33 -20.63
C LYS A 97 -2.86 -12.36 -20.84
N ASP A 98 -2.12 -12.73 -19.80
CA ASP A 98 -1.07 -13.73 -19.83
C ASP A 98 -1.57 -15.06 -19.21
N PRO A 99 -1.82 -16.11 -20.03
CA PRO A 99 -2.45 -17.36 -19.58
C PRO A 99 -1.65 -18.19 -18.55
N GLU A 100 -0.38 -17.87 -18.31
CA GLU A 100 0.51 -18.64 -17.42
C GLU A 100 0.45 -18.21 -15.94
N LEU A 101 -0.30 -17.15 -15.60
CA LEU A 101 -0.29 -16.53 -14.27
C LEU A 101 -1.45 -16.97 -13.35
N THR A 102 -1.89 -18.23 -13.45
CA THR A 102 -3.05 -18.76 -12.70
C THR A 102 -2.68 -19.45 -11.38
N ASP A 103 -1.38 -19.62 -11.10
CA ASP A 103 -0.91 -20.31 -9.89
C ASP A 103 -0.90 -19.40 -8.65
N GLU A 104 -1.00 -20.00 -7.45
CA GLU A 104 -0.91 -19.26 -6.17
C GLU A 104 0.36 -18.40 -6.06
N GLN A 105 1.45 -18.84 -6.69
CA GLN A 105 2.72 -18.11 -6.75
C GLN A 105 2.61 -16.79 -7.55
N SER A 106 1.71 -16.74 -8.54
CA SER A 106 1.39 -15.52 -9.29
C SER A 106 0.67 -14.49 -8.41
N GLU A 107 -0.28 -14.94 -7.57
CA GLU A 107 -1.01 -14.04 -6.67
C GLU A 107 -0.10 -13.39 -5.63
N GLU A 108 0.85 -14.16 -5.07
CA GLU A 108 1.85 -13.61 -4.14
C GLU A 108 2.75 -12.58 -4.82
N ASN A 109 3.19 -12.83 -6.06
CA ASN A 109 4.00 -11.89 -6.84
C ASN A 109 3.25 -10.58 -7.14
N ILE A 110 1.99 -10.67 -7.55
CA ILE A 110 1.14 -9.50 -7.79
C ILE A 110 0.98 -8.68 -6.51
N MET A 111 0.77 -9.35 -5.38
CA MET A 111 0.69 -8.67 -4.08
C MET A 111 2.01 -8.00 -3.68
N LEU A 112 3.13 -8.67 -3.93
CA LEU A 112 4.48 -8.15 -3.68
C LEU A 112 4.73 -6.86 -4.47
N GLN A 113 4.34 -6.88 -5.75
CA GLN A 113 4.46 -5.75 -6.65
C GLN A 113 3.60 -4.58 -6.15
N ALA A 114 2.31 -4.82 -5.86
CA ALA A 114 1.41 -3.79 -5.34
C ALA A 114 1.92 -3.14 -4.05
N LEU A 115 2.44 -3.96 -3.12
CA LEU A 115 3.01 -3.50 -1.86
C LEU A 115 4.26 -2.63 -2.07
N THR A 116 5.12 -3.02 -3.00
CA THR A 116 6.36 -2.31 -3.30
C THR A 116 6.05 -0.98 -3.98
N GLU A 117 5.24 -0.98 -5.04
CA GLU A 117 4.84 0.22 -5.78
C GLU A 117 4.13 1.24 -4.89
N SER A 118 3.26 0.78 -3.99
CA SER A 118 2.46 1.67 -3.15
C SER A 118 3.23 2.31 -1.98
N ASN A 119 4.21 1.60 -1.43
CA ASN A 119 4.87 2.00 -0.18
C ASN A 119 6.28 2.54 -0.40
N LEU A 120 7.07 1.94 -1.29
CA LEU A 120 8.48 2.30 -1.48
C LEU A 120 8.70 3.79 -1.80
N PRO A 121 7.87 4.47 -2.62
CA PRO A 121 8.05 5.89 -2.93
C PRO A 121 7.89 6.83 -1.74
N LYS A 122 7.17 6.39 -0.70
CA LYS A 122 6.86 7.19 0.50
C LYS A 122 7.92 7.05 1.59
N LEU A 123 8.69 5.96 1.55
CA LEU A 123 9.64 5.60 2.60
C LEU A 123 10.96 6.35 2.45
N LEU A 124 11.56 6.67 3.60
CA LEU A 124 12.96 7.09 3.67
C LEU A 124 13.87 5.93 3.22
N LYS A 125 15.09 6.25 2.76
CA LYS A 125 16.02 5.23 2.23
C LYS A 125 16.33 4.10 3.23
N ASP A 126 16.53 4.45 4.49
CA ASP A 126 16.86 3.47 5.53
C ASP A 126 15.62 2.62 5.88
N ASP A 127 14.45 3.25 6.03
CA ASP A 127 13.17 2.58 6.26
C ASP A 127 12.76 1.68 5.08
N ALA A 128 13.06 2.09 3.84
CA ALA A 128 12.82 1.29 2.64
C ALA A 128 13.61 -0.02 2.68
N THR A 129 14.85 0.02 3.16
CA THR A 129 15.68 -1.18 3.33
C THR A 129 15.10 -2.12 4.38
N LEU A 130 14.63 -1.57 5.52
CA LEU A 130 13.95 -2.34 6.56
C LEU A 130 12.64 -2.96 6.05
N PHE A 131 11.83 -2.18 5.35
CA PHE A 131 10.57 -2.62 4.75
C PHE A 131 10.77 -3.79 3.78
N LEU A 132 11.77 -3.70 2.90
CA LEU A 132 12.12 -4.79 1.98
C LEU A 132 12.58 -6.05 2.73
N GLY A 133 13.27 -5.89 3.87
CA GLY A 133 13.62 -6.99 4.76
C GLY A 133 12.38 -7.70 5.32
N ILE A 134 11.45 -6.94 5.90
CA ILE A 134 10.17 -7.46 6.42
C ILE A 134 9.38 -8.18 5.32
N LEU A 135 9.35 -7.59 4.13
CA LEU A 135 8.63 -8.11 2.97
C LEU A 135 9.25 -9.44 2.48
N ARG A 136 10.59 -9.56 2.45
CA ARG A 136 11.27 -10.81 2.12
C ARG A 136 11.00 -11.92 3.15
N ASP A 137 10.92 -11.57 4.42
CA ASP A 137 10.66 -12.55 5.48
C ASP A 137 9.21 -13.09 5.42
N LEU A 138 8.24 -12.29 4.96
CA LEU A 138 6.84 -12.69 4.80
C LEU A 138 6.54 -13.36 3.44
N PHE A 139 7.35 -13.10 2.42
CA PHE A 139 7.22 -13.63 1.06
C PHE A 139 8.55 -14.24 0.56
N PRO A 140 8.97 -15.41 1.10
CA PRO A 140 10.29 -15.98 0.81
C PRO A 140 10.43 -16.65 -0.57
N GLN A 141 9.33 -17.01 -1.25
CA GLN A 141 9.37 -17.75 -2.53
C GLN A 141 9.07 -16.91 -3.77
N SER A 142 8.68 -15.64 -3.61
CA SER A 142 8.41 -14.72 -4.70
C SER A 142 9.71 -14.07 -5.19
N ASP A 143 10.57 -14.83 -5.87
CA ASP A 143 11.79 -14.28 -6.47
C ASP A 143 11.48 -13.73 -7.87
N LYS A 144 11.64 -12.41 -8.00
CA LYS A 144 11.78 -11.61 -9.23
C LYS A 144 10.66 -11.66 -10.27
N SER A 145 9.88 -10.59 -10.25
CA SER A 145 9.70 -9.78 -11.46
C SER A 145 9.60 -8.30 -11.09
N LEU A 146 10.75 -7.69 -10.75
CA LEU A 146 10.94 -6.27 -11.05
C LEU A 146 10.99 -6.18 -12.57
N HIS A 147 9.81 -6.21 -13.22
CA HIS A 147 9.72 -6.07 -14.66
C HIS A 147 10.19 -4.66 -15.03
N GLU A 148 11.44 -4.61 -15.48
CA GLU A 148 12.02 -3.74 -16.50
C GLU A 148 11.14 -2.55 -16.93
N HIS A 149 11.22 -1.45 -16.17
CA HIS A 149 10.93 -0.12 -16.71
C HIS A 149 12.07 0.38 -17.63
N ILE A 150 12.80 -0.51 -18.30
CA ILE A 150 13.93 -0.18 -19.18
C ILE A 150 13.49 0.86 -20.23
N THR A 151 12.26 0.75 -20.75
CA THR A 151 11.71 1.70 -21.72
C THR A 151 11.54 3.11 -21.16
N ILE A 152 11.12 3.24 -19.90
CA ILE A 152 10.90 4.55 -19.26
C ILE A 152 12.22 5.12 -18.77
N GLU A 153 13.13 4.31 -18.25
CA GLU A 153 14.48 4.74 -17.87
C GLU A 153 15.22 5.31 -19.09
N GLN A 154 15.12 4.64 -20.24
CA GLN A 154 15.65 5.15 -21.52
C GLN A 154 14.98 6.45 -21.96
N ALA A 155 13.66 6.60 -21.75
CA ALA A 155 12.95 7.84 -22.07
C ALA A 155 13.36 8.99 -21.16
N ILE A 156 13.54 8.74 -19.85
CA ILE A 156 14.03 9.72 -18.87
C ILE A 156 15.44 10.16 -19.25
N GLN A 157 16.33 9.21 -19.57
CA GLN A 157 17.70 9.51 -20.00
C GLN A 157 17.73 10.36 -21.28
N ARG A 158 16.86 10.09 -22.25
CA ARG A 158 16.72 10.92 -23.47
C ARG A 158 16.24 12.33 -23.12
N ALA A 159 15.18 12.46 -22.33
CA ALA A 159 14.64 13.76 -21.95
C ALA A 159 15.64 14.62 -21.17
N ILE A 160 16.40 14.03 -20.24
CA ILE A 160 17.45 14.73 -19.48
C ILE A 160 18.55 15.23 -20.43
N ARG A 161 18.94 14.42 -21.41
CA ARG A 161 19.93 14.81 -22.44
C ARG A 161 19.42 15.95 -23.32
N ASP A 162 18.17 15.88 -23.78
CA ASP A 162 17.55 16.89 -24.65
C ASP A 162 17.39 18.25 -23.95
N LEU A 163 17.17 18.23 -22.63
CA LEU A 163 17.05 19.42 -21.78
C LEU A 163 18.38 19.94 -21.24
N ASN A 164 19.52 19.32 -21.60
CA ASN A 164 20.86 19.65 -21.09
C ASN A 164 20.98 19.62 -19.55
N TYR A 165 20.30 18.68 -18.88
CA TYR A 165 20.49 18.43 -17.45
C TYR A 165 21.54 17.34 -17.21
N GLU A 166 22.13 17.33 -16.02
CA GLU A 166 23.03 16.26 -15.59
C GLU A 166 22.23 15.03 -15.15
N TYR A 167 22.67 13.84 -15.58
CA TYR A 167 22.00 12.60 -15.20
C TYR A 167 22.34 12.22 -13.76
N TRP A 168 21.32 12.21 -12.90
CA TRP A 168 21.42 11.73 -11.53
C TRP A 168 20.57 10.46 -11.34
N PRO A 169 21.17 9.30 -11.01
CA PRO A 169 20.44 8.02 -10.92
C PRO A 169 19.22 8.04 -9.98
N ALA A 170 19.35 8.63 -8.78
CA ALA A 170 18.23 8.71 -7.83
C ALA A 170 17.06 9.59 -8.32
N GLN A 171 17.26 10.45 -9.33
CA GLN A 171 16.18 11.23 -9.95
C GLN A 171 15.39 10.34 -10.91
N ALA A 172 16.08 9.44 -11.65
CA ALA A 172 15.42 8.46 -12.50
C ALA A 172 14.58 7.48 -11.67
N ASP A 173 15.12 6.97 -10.55
CA ASP A 173 14.37 6.08 -9.66
C ASP A 173 13.10 6.74 -9.11
N LYS A 174 13.19 8.01 -8.70
CA LYS A 174 12.01 8.77 -8.23
C LYS A 174 11.02 9.08 -9.34
N ALA A 175 11.49 9.40 -10.53
CA ALA A 175 10.63 9.66 -11.68
C ALA A 175 9.88 8.39 -12.11
N LEU A 176 10.54 7.23 -12.05
CA LEU A 176 9.91 5.93 -12.24
C LEU A 176 8.84 5.66 -11.19
N GLN A 177 9.15 5.91 -9.92
CA GLN A 177 8.21 5.74 -8.80
C GLN A 177 6.99 6.68 -8.84
N GLN A 178 7.07 7.85 -9.47
CA GLN A 178 5.94 8.77 -9.60
C GLN A 178 5.02 8.47 -10.78
N ASN A 179 5.43 7.60 -11.70
CA ASN A 179 4.68 7.31 -12.93
C ASN A 179 3.75 6.09 -12.82
N ASN A 180 3.87 5.32 -11.73
CA ASN A 180 2.97 4.23 -11.35
C ASN A 180 1.99 4.71 -10.26
#